data_AF-A0A851GY68-F1
#
_entry.id   AF-A0A851GY68-F1
#
_cell.length_a   1.000
_cell.length_b   1.000
_cell.length_c   1.000
_cell.angle_alpha   90.00
_cell.angle_beta   90.00
_cell.angle_gamma   90.00
#
_symmetry.space_group_name_H-M   'P 1'
#
loop_
_entity.id
_entity.type
_entity.pdbx_description
1 polymer ?
#
loop_
_entity_poly.entity_id
_entity_poly.type
_entity_poly.pdbx_seq_one_letter_code
_entity_poly.pdbx_strand_id
1 'polypeptide(L)'
;MAKYTPEKLTALRRLRAARRMHRRFPLMAFLFMKEKYPEYSYNDFIEDITPKRKRYYKSYRYIKKCPLRKYGRFTAMDNLIQQYRQTGDPAALLKAEKIRKVMTKPYRILVSIKGQATEFYLSEYIPYHIVQDLTIAIKKTNTMEMAEQLINDIRSRYNGFGA
;
A
#
# COMPACT_ATOMS: atom_id res chain seq x y z
N MET A 1 2.80 -30.81 -17.47
CA MET A 1 1.56 -31.45 -16.96
C MET A 1 0.44 -30.41 -16.89
N ALA A 2 -0.75 -30.72 -17.40
CA ALA A 2 -1.87 -29.77 -17.42
C ALA A 2 -2.37 -29.48 -16.00
N LYS A 3 -2.42 -28.18 -15.63
CA LYS A 3 -2.74 -27.70 -14.27
C LYS A 3 -4.20 -27.93 -13.83
N TYR A 4 -5.09 -28.31 -14.75
CA TYR A 4 -6.51 -28.50 -14.51
C TYR A 4 -7.04 -29.71 -15.27
N THR A 5 -8.00 -30.43 -14.68
CA THR A 5 -8.76 -31.47 -15.36
C THR A 5 -9.62 -30.88 -16.48
N PRO A 6 -9.91 -31.64 -17.55
CA PRO A 6 -10.69 -31.15 -18.69
C PRO A 6 -12.10 -30.67 -18.28
N GLU A 7 -12.76 -31.38 -17.37
CA GLU A 7 -14.07 -31.01 -16.80
C GLU A 7 -14.03 -29.66 -16.06
N LYS A 8 -12.94 -29.39 -15.35
CA LYS A 8 -12.78 -28.12 -14.63
C LYS A 8 -12.56 -26.97 -15.60
N LEU A 9 -11.91 -27.22 -16.75
CA LEU A 9 -11.74 -26.23 -17.80
C LEU A 9 -13.06 -25.93 -18.52
N THR A 10 -13.89 -26.93 -18.81
CA THR A 10 -15.21 -26.72 -19.43
C THR A 10 -16.12 -25.91 -18.51
N ALA A 11 -16.16 -26.24 -17.21
CA ALA A 11 -16.90 -25.46 -16.21
C ALA A 11 -16.45 -24.00 -16.13
N LEU A 12 -15.12 -23.74 -16.10
CA LEU A 12 -14.58 -22.38 -16.09
C LEU A 12 -14.89 -21.60 -17.37
N ARG A 13 -14.89 -22.27 -18.53
CA ARG A 13 -15.24 -21.65 -19.82
C ARG A 13 -16.72 -21.27 -19.85
N ARG A 14 -17.60 -22.17 -19.39
CA ARG A 14 -19.05 -21.94 -19.24
C ARG A 14 -19.33 -20.72 -18.35
N LEU A 15 -18.76 -20.70 -17.14
CA LEU A 15 -18.86 -19.59 -16.19
C LEU A 15 -18.47 -18.24 -16.84
N ARG A 16 -17.34 -18.21 -17.55
CA ARG A 16 -16.85 -16.99 -18.23
C ARG A 16 -17.73 -16.58 -19.39
N ALA A 17 -18.36 -17.52 -20.08
CA ALA A 17 -19.30 -17.25 -21.16
C ALA A 17 -20.59 -16.63 -20.58
N ALA A 18 -21.16 -17.25 -19.54
CA ALA A 18 -22.37 -16.77 -18.86
C ALA A 18 -22.21 -15.32 -18.38
N ARG A 19 -21.11 -15.01 -17.70
CA ARG A 19 -20.83 -13.65 -17.20
C ARG A 19 -20.62 -12.63 -18.31
N ARG A 20 -19.97 -13.03 -19.40
CA ARG A 20 -19.76 -12.14 -20.56
C ARG A 20 -21.07 -11.84 -21.27
N MET A 21 -21.91 -12.86 -21.49
CA MET A 21 -23.21 -12.69 -22.09
C MET A 21 -24.14 -11.87 -21.19
N HIS A 22 -24.19 -12.15 -19.89
CA HIS A 22 -24.99 -11.35 -18.94
C HIS A 22 -24.57 -9.88 -18.91
N ARG A 23 -23.27 -9.60 -19.04
CA ARG A 23 -22.77 -8.22 -19.13
C ARG A 23 -23.17 -7.51 -20.44
N ARG A 24 -23.32 -8.25 -21.56
CA ARG A 24 -23.61 -7.68 -22.88
C ARG A 24 -25.11 -7.63 -23.20
N PHE A 25 -25.84 -8.67 -22.82
CA PHE A 25 -27.26 -8.89 -23.12
C PHE A 25 -27.97 -9.51 -21.90
N PRO A 26 -28.21 -8.74 -20.81
CA PRO A 26 -28.65 -9.28 -19.53
C PRO A 26 -29.95 -10.10 -19.61
N LEU A 27 -30.94 -9.64 -20.38
CA LEU A 27 -32.26 -10.29 -20.50
C LEU A 27 -32.22 -11.58 -21.34
N MET A 28 -31.33 -11.66 -22.33
CA MET A 28 -31.26 -12.78 -23.28
C MET A 28 -30.10 -13.75 -22.97
N ALA A 29 -29.25 -13.42 -22.01
CA ALA A 29 -28.03 -14.16 -21.71
C ALA A 29 -28.28 -15.63 -21.40
N PHE A 30 -29.37 -15.96 -20.71
CA PHE A 30 -29.74 -17.35 -20.44
C PHE A 30 -30.07 -18.11 -21.73
N LEU A 31 -30.85 -17.51 -22.65
CA LEU A 31 -31.23 -18.14 -23.91
C LEU A 31 -30.00 -18.44 -24.78
N PHE A 32 -29.08 -17.48 -24.89
CA PHE A 32 -27.81 -17.69 -25.61
C PHE A 32 -26.92 -18.77 -24.95
N MET A 33 -26.96 -18.86 -23.63
CA MET A 33 -26.24 -19.92 -22.91
C MET A 33 -26.89 -21.29 -23.15
N LYS A 34 -28.22 -21.37 -23.20
CA LYS A 34 -28.97 -22.61 -23.46
C LYS A 34 -28.81 -23.09 -24.90
N GLU A 35 -28.74 -22.19 -25.87
CA GLU A 35 -28.44 -22.51 -27.27
C GLU A 35 -27.05 -23.15 -27.41
N LYS A 36 -26.06 -22.61 -26.68
CA LYS A 36 -24.69 -23.11 -26.72
C LYS A 36 -24.46 -24.35 -25.85
N TYR A 37 -25.21 -24.50 -24.77
CA TYR A 37 -25.12 -25.59 -23.80
C TYR A 37 -26.55 -26.09 -23.51
N PRO A 38 -27.04 -27.08 -24.27
CA PRO A 38 -28.43 -27.53 -24.17
C PRO A 38 -28.85 -28.02 -22.77
N GLU A 39 -27.93 -28.62 -22.03
CA GLU A 39 -28.15 -29.13 -20.67
C GLU A 39 -28.07 -28.03 -19.59
N TYR A 40 -27.81 -26.78 -19.95
CA TYR A 40 -27.59 -25.70 -19.00
C TYR A 40 -28.90 -25.21 -18.38
N SER A 41 -29.05 -25.45 -17.07
CA SER A 41 -30.24 -25.08 -16.33
C SER A 41 -30.26 -23.59 -15.99
N TYR A 42 -31.46 -23.05 -15.74
CA TYR A 42 -31.61 -21.68 -15.25
C TYR A 42 -30.94 -21.49 -13.87
N ASN A 43 -30.96 -22.52 -13.03
CA ASN A 43 -30.29 -22.48 -11.72
C ASN A 43 -28.77 -22.34 -11.87
N ASP A 44 -28.17 -23.08 -12.81
CA ASP A 44 -26.74 -22.96 -13.11
C ASP A 44 -26.36 -21.55 -13.58
N PHE A 45 -27.25 -20.93 -14.37
CA PHE A 45 -27.05 -19.56 -14.85
C PHE A 45 -27.02 -18.56 -13.70
N ILE A 46 -27.97 -18.65 -12.78
CA ILE A 46 -28.02 -17.78 -11.59
C ILE A 46 -26.77 -17.99 -10.71
N GLU A 47 -26.33 -19.23 -10.49
CA GLU A 47 -25.12 -19.50 -9.72
C GLU A 47 -23.86 -18.93 -10.38
N ASP A 48 -23.75 -19.04 -11.71
CA ASP A 48 -22.59 -18.58 -12.47
C ASP A 48 -22.49 -17.04 -12.51
N ILE A 49 -23.62 -16.34 -12.63
CA ILE A 49 -23.65 -14.86 -12.61
C ILE A 49 -23.46 -14.29 -11.21
N THR A 50 -23.91 -15.01 -10.17
CA THR A 50 -23.86 -14.51 -8.79
C THR A 50 -22.39 -14.35 -8.36
N PRO A 51 -21.95 -13.14 -7.98
CA PRO A 51 -20.59 -12.92 -7.54
C PRO A 51 -20.36 -13.63 -6.21
N LYS A 52 -19.57 -14.71 -6.22
CA LYS A 52 -19.12 -15.36 -4.97
C LYS A 52 -18.30 -14.35 -4.16
N ARG A 53 -18.66 -14.16 -2.87
CA ARG A 53 -17.86 -13.36 -1.93
C ARG A 53 -16.42 -13.85 -1.98
N LYS A 54 -15.51 -13.04 -2.53
CA LYS A 54 -14.08 -13.34 -2.44
C LYS A 54 -13.72 -13.32 -0.96
N ARG A 55 -13.30 -14.46 -0.39
CA ARG A 55 -12.54 -14.42 0.86
C ARG A 55 -11.30 -13.59 0.57
N TYR A 56 -11.21 -12.40 1.17
CA TYR A 56 -10.02 -11.56 1.09
C TYR A 56 -8.88 -12.29 1.81
N TYR A 57 -8.26 -13.27 1.15
CA TYR A 57 -6.92 -13.70 1.53
C TYR A 57 -6.01 -12.53 1.17
N LYS A 58 -5.75 -11.66 2.15
CA LYS A 58 -4.72 -10.63 2.06
C LYS A 58 -3.44 -11.36 1.64
N SER A 59 -3.12 -11.31 0.34
CA SER A 59 -1.90 -11.94 -0.13
C SER A 59 -0.74 -11.34 0.67
N TYR A 60 0.17 -12.18 1.15
CA TYR A 60 1.33 -11.75 1.94
C TYR A 60 2.15 -10.64 1.23
N ARG A 61 2.01 -10.55 -0.11
CA ARG A 61 2.55 -9.50 -0.97
C ARG A 61 1.94 -8.11 -0.74
N TYR A 62 0.69 -8.02 -0.27
CA TYR A 62 0.01 -6.77 0.11
C TYR A 62 0.40 -6.29 1.52
N ILE A 63 0.83 -7.19 2.40
CA ILE A 63 1.30 -6.87 3.76
C ILE A 63 2.72 -6.25 3.72
N LYS A 64 3.51 -6.52 2.67
CA LYS A 64 4.90 -6.01 2.52
C LYS A 64 5.05 -4.57 2.01
N LYS A 65 4.00 -3.75 1.98
CA LYS A 65 4.17 -2.29 1.80
C LYS A 65 4.11 -1.62 3.17
N CYS A 66 5.22 -1.67 3.90
CA CYS A 66 5.41 -0.82 5.08
C CYS A 66 5.18 0.64 4.66
N PRO A 67 4.14 1.34 5.16
CA PRO A 67 3.74 2.66 4.66
C PRO A 67 4.56 3.81 5.27
N LEU A 68 5.67 3.51 5.93
CA LEU A 68 6.56 4.49 6.54
C LEU A 68 7.50 5.07 5.48
N ARG A 69 6.98 6.00 4.67
CA ARG A 69 7.78 6.86 3.80
C ARG A 69 7.84 8.24 4.44
N LYS A 70 8.95 8.51 5.11
CA LYS A 70 9.06 9.59 6.08
C LYS A 70 9.42 10.94 5.48
N TYR A 71 9.57 11.03 4.17
CA TYR A 71 10.39 12.05 3.55
C TYR A 71 9.81 12.54 2.21
N GLY A 72 9.60 13.86 2.10
CA GLY A 72 8.99 14.56 0.95
C GLY A 72 7.56 15.05 1.16
N ARG A 73 6.86 14.61 2.23
CA ARG A 73 5.45 14.94 2.46
C ARG A 73 5.19 16.27 3.17
N PHE A 74 6.07 16.74 4.06
CA PHE A 74 5.87 18.04 4.71
C PHE A 74 6.00 19.18 3.70
N THR A 75 7.06 19.20 2.89
CA THR A 75 7.20 20.15 1.78
C THR A 75 6.09 19.98 0.75
N ALA A 76 5.69 18.75 0.40
CA ALA A 76 4.53 18.55 -0.49
C ALA A 76 3.21 19.06 0.13
N MET A 77 3.01 18.88 1.42
CA MET A 77 1.85 19.40 2.16
C MET A 77 1.89 20.93 2.18
N ASP A 78 3.05 21.53 2.48
CA ASP A 78 3.24 22.97 2.53
C ASP A 78 3.05 23.59 1.14
N ASN A 79 3.61 22.99 0.09
CA ASN A 79 3.36 23.38 -1.30
C ASN A 79 1.89 23.28 -1.68
N LEU A 80 1.16 22.26 -1.23
CA LEU A 80 -0.29 22.14 -1.47
C LEU A 80 -1.10 23.19 -0.70
N ILE A 81 -0.67 23.56 0.50
CA ILE A 81 -1.26 24.66 1.28
C ILE A 81 -1.00 26.01 0.60
N GLN A 82 0.23 26.24 0.11
CA GLN A 82 0.59 27.45 -0.63
C GLN A 82 -0.19 27.53 -1.96
N GLN A 83 -0.30 26.42 -2.68
CA GLN A 83 -1.12 26.34 -3.90
C GLN A 83 -2.57 26.70 -3.59
N TYR A 84 -3.16 26.14 -2.53
CA TYR A 84 -4.52 26.50 -2.12
C TYR A 84 -4.66 27.99 -1.79
N ARG A 85 -3.69 28.59 -1.07
CA ARG A 85 -3.70 30.03 -0.77
C ARG A 85 -3.67 30.89 -2.02
N GLN A 86 -2.98 30.44 -3.08
CA GLN A 86 -2.87 31.17 -4.34
C GLN A 86 -4.07 30.98 -5.26
N THR A 87 -4.61 29.76 -5.35
CA THR A 87 -5.63 29.40 -6.36
C THR A 87 -7.04 29.27 -5.81
N GLY A 88 -7.21 29.10 -4.49
CA GLY A 88 -8.48 28.80 -3.85
C GLY A 88 -9.02 27.38 -4.12
N ASP A 89 -8.23 26.49 -4.74
CA ASP A 89 -8.71 25.15 -5.14
C ASP A 89 -8.86 24.19 -3.94
N PRO A 90 -10.09 23.80 -3.54
CA PRO A 90 -10.31 22.92 -2.38
C PRO A 90 -9.72 21.51 -2.57
N ALA A 91 -9.44 21.07 -3.80
CA ALA A 91 -8.81 19.78 -4.06
C ALA A 91 -7.36 19.72 -3.57
N ALA A 92 -6.63 20.85 -3.59
CA ALA A 92 -5.28 20.94 -3.04
C ALA A 92 -5.30 20.81 -1.50
N LEU A 93 -6.28 21.45 -0.85
CA LEU A 93 -6.48 21.38 0.59
C LEU A 93 -6.82 19.94 1.06
N LEU A 94 -7.72 19.25 0.35
CA LEU A 94 -8.05 17.84 0.64
C LEU A 94 -6.86 16.90 0.49
N LYS A 95 -5.94 17.19 -0.44
CA LYS A 95 -4.69 16.43 -0.59
C LYS A 95 -3.73 16.68 0.58
N ALA A 96 -3.61 17.93 1.03
CA ALA A 96 -2.81 18.27 2.21
C ALA A 96 -3.34 17.60 3.49
N GLU A 97 -4.66 17.59 3.69
CA GLU A 97 -5.30 16.94 4.84
C GLU A 97 -5.03 15.42 4.88
N LYS A 98 -5.11 14.75 3.72
CA LYS A 98 -4.77 13.32 3.60
C LYS A 98 -3.30 13.04 3.94
N ILE A 99 -2.40 13.95 3.60
CA ILE A 99 -0.98 13.84 3.96
C ILE A 99 -0.80 13.98 5.48
N ARG A 100 -1.44 14.99 6.08
CA ARG A 100 -1.40 15.26 7.52
C ARG A 100 -1.89 14.09 8.36
N LYS A 101 -3.00 13.42 7.98
CA LYS A 101 -3.56 12.26 8.70
C LYS A 101 -2.61 11.06 8.82
N VAL A 102 -1.57 11.01 7.99
CA VAL A 102 -0.58 9.92 7.95
C VAL A 102 0.77 10.37 8.52
N MET A 103 0.89 11.63 8.94
CA MET A 103 2.07 12.19 9.59
C MET A 103 1.87 12.17 11.12
N THR A 104 2.75 11.45 11.82
CA THR A 104 3.15 11.55 13.26
C THR A 104 3.53 10.17 13.77
N LYS A 105 4.84 9.92 13.90
CA LYS A 105 5.49 8.85 14.67
C LYS A 105 6.96 9.25 14.86
N PRO A 106 7.61 8.91 16.00
CA PRO A 106 9.06 9.06 16.15
C PRO A 106 9.83 8.39 14.99
N TYR A 107 11.01 8.92 14.63
CA TYR A 107 11.85 8.28 13.61
C TYR A 107 12.34 6.97 14.17
N ARG A 108 12.29 5.94 13.33
CA ARG A 108 12.86 4.64 13.67
C ARG A 108 13.95 4.35 12.67
N ILE A 109 15.17 4.22 13.18
CA ILE A 109 16.35 3.90 12.40
C ILE A 109 16.79 2.50 12.84
N LEU A 110 16.85 1.56 11.89
CA LEU A 110 17.41 0.24 12.11
C LEU A 110 18.86 0.26 11.63
N VAL A 111 19.79 0.00 12.54
CA VAL A 111 21.22 -0.11 12.22
C VAL A 111 21.60 -1.58 12.32
N SER A 112 22.27 -2.11 11.30
CA SER A 112 22.75 -3.49 11.27
C SER A 112 24.22 -3.53 10.88
N ILE A 113 25.06 -4.01 11.80
CA ILE A 113 26.52 -4.09 11.64
C ILE A 113 26.97 -5.46 12.15
N LYS A 114 27.72 -6.21 11.33
CA LYS A 114 28.32 -7.52 11.69
C LYS A 114 27.32 -8.52 12.34
N GLY A 115 26.07 -8.53 11.86
CA GLY A 115 25.03 -9.45 12.34
C GLY A 115 24.31 -9.01 13.61
N GLN A 116 24.71 -7.90 14.23
CA GLN A 116 23.96 -7.24 15.31
C GLN A 116 23.06 -6.17 14.72
N ALA A 117 21.79 -6.14 15.14
CA ALA A 117 20.82 -5.16 14.70
C ALA A 117 20.17 -4.47 15.89
N THR A 118 20.18 -3.14 15.90
CA THR A 118 19.58 -2.33 16.97
C THR A 118 18.68 -1.27 16.38
N GLU A 119 17.53 -1.05 17.03
CA GLU A 119 16.56 -0.05 16.65
C GLU A 119 16.71 1.20 17.51
N PHE A 120 16.79 2.37 16.85
CA PHE A 120 16.87 3.66 17.50
C PHE A 120 15.65 4.51 17.20
N TYR A 121 15.17 5.21 18.22
CA TYR A 121 14.06 6.17 18.14
C TYR A 121 14.59 7.61 18.20
N LEU A 122 14.10 8.47 17.31
CA LEU A 122 14.34 9.92 17.36
C LEU A 122 13.01 10.69 17.38
N SER A 123 13.03 11.88 17.97
CA SER A 123 11.89 12.78 18.03
C SER A 123 11.34 13.12 16.65
N GLU A 124 10.01 13.18 16.52
CA GLU A 124 9.35 13.58 15.28
C GLU A 124 9.56 15.06 14.90
N TYR A 125 10.08 15.86 15.83
CA TYR A 125 10.42 17.27 15.63
C TYR A 125 11.77 17.49 14.93
N ILE A 126 12.60 16.45 14.76
CA ILE A 126 13.88 16.59 14.05
C ILE A 126 13.60 16.75 12.55
N PRO A 127 14.14 17.80 11.89
CA PRO A 127 13.89 18.00 10.47
C PRO A 127 14.42 16.82 9.64
N TYR A 128 13.60 16.39 8.68
CA TYR A 128 14.04 16.06 7.32
C TYR A 128 15.51 15.69 7.13
N HIS A 129 16.11 16.55 6.32
CA HIS A 129 17.48 16.48 5.83
C HIS A 129 18.49 16.03 6.90
N ILE A 130 18.37 16.48 8.16
CA ILE A 130 19.26 16.05 9.26
C ILE A 130 19.18 14.54 9.49
N VAL A 131 17.98 13.95 9.53
CA VAL A 131 17.83 12.49 9.66
C VAL A 131 18.32 11.78 8.39
N GLN A 132 18.19 12.40 7.22
CA GLN A 132 18.75 11.87 5.97
C GLN A 132 20.28 11.79 6.06
N ASP A 133 20.92 12.90 6.44
CA ASP A 133 22.36 13.03 6.54
C ASP A 133 22.92 12.08 7.61
N LEU A 134 22.21 11.94 8.73
CA LEU A 134 22.52 10.93 9.75
C LEU A 134 22.54 9.52 9.19
N THR A 135 21.52 9.12 8.40
CA THR A 135 21.48 7.77 7.82
C THR A 135 22.62 7.53 6.83
N ILE A 136 23.02 8.57 6.08
CA ILE A 136 24.17 8.51 5.18
C ILE A 136 25.48 8.37 5.99
N ALA A 137 25.62 9.10 7.10
CA ALA A 137 26.77 9.02 7.99
C ALA A 137 26.89 7.63 8.65
N ILE A 138 25.80 7.10 9.23
CA ILE A 138 25.75 5.76 9.83
C ILE A 138 26.14 4.69 8.81
N LYS A 139 25.68 4.81 7.56
CA LYS A 139 26.03 3.85 6.50
C LYS A 139 27.55 3.77 6.23
N LYS A 140 28.29 4.84 6.53
CA LYS A 140 29.75 4.89 6.38
C LYS A 140 30.50 4.36 7.61
N THR A 141 29.81 4.09 8.72
CA THR A 141 30.41 3.57 9.95
C THR A 141 30.52 2.04 9.94
N ASN A 142 31.60 1.52 10.53
CA ASN A 142 31.90 0.08 10.59
C ASN A 142 31.68 -0.53 12.00
N THR A 143 31.39 0.31 12.99
CA THR A 143 31.26 -0.07 14.40
C THR A 143 29.95 0.45 14.97
N MET A 144 29.36 -0.33 15.89
CA MET A 144 28.08 -0.01 16.50
C MET A 144 28.18 1.22 17.43
N GLU A 145 29.28 1.33 18.15
CA GLU A 145 29.56 2.45 19.07
C GLU A 145 29.57 3.81 18.34
N MET A 146 30.16 3.89 17.15
CA MET A 146 30.16 5.12 16.36
C MET A 146 28.74 5.49 15.88
N ALA A 147 27.93 4.49 15.52
CA ALA A 147 26.55 4.72 15.14
C ALA A 147 25.72 5.24 16.33
N GLU A 148 25.95 4.71 17.53
CA GLU A 148 25.31 5.17 18.77
C GLU A 148 25.70 6.60 19.12
N GLN A 149 26.99 6.95 19.00
CA GLN A 149 27.48 8.32 19.23
C GLN A 149 26.79 9.33 18.29
N LEU A 150 26.76 9.05 16.98
CA LEU A 150 26.09 9.93 16.00
C LEU A 150 24.60 10.14 16.31
N ILE A 151 23.92 9.09 16.77
CA ILE A 151 22.52 9.15 17.16
C ILE A 151 22.34 9.97 18.43
N ASN A 152 23.20 9.78 19.43
CA ASN A 152 23.15 10.51 20.69
C ASN A 152 23.50 12.00 20.50
N ASP A 153 24.40 12.35 19.58
CA ASP A 153 24.70 13.73 19.22
C ASP A 153 23.49 14.45 18.62
N ILE A 154 22.72 13.76 17.77
CA ILE A 154 21.49 14.34 17.23
C ILE A 154 20.41 14.40 18.29
N ARG A 155 20.30 13.40 19.17
CA ARG A 155 19.38 13.48 20.31
C ARG A 155 19.71 14.68 21.19
N SER A 156 20.95 14.85 21.63
CA SER A 156 21.34 15.96 22.50
C SER A 156 21.08 17.33 21.86
N ARG A 157 21.38 17.49 20.57
CA ARG A 157 21.12 18.74 19.81
C ARG A 157 19.63 19.08 19.67
N TYR A 158 18.75 18.09 19.62
CA TYR A 158 17.33 18.29 19.35
C TYR A 158 16.39 17.87 20.51
N ASN A 159 16.95 17.50 21.66
CA ASN A 159 16.21 17.12 22.88
C ASN A 159 15.41 18.28 23.51
N GLY A 160 15.58 19.52 23.04
CA GLY A 160 14.87 20.70 23.55
C GLY A 160 13.56 21.06 22.85
N PHE A 161 13.15 20.35 21.79
CA PHE A 161 11.95 20.69 21.00
C PHE A 161 10.69 19.91 21.40
N GLY A 162 10.62 19.39 22.63
CA GLY A 162 9.53 18.54 23.10
C GLY A 162 9.31 18.53 24.61
N ALA A 163 9.51 19.68 25.28
CA ALA A 163 8.92 19.97 26.59
C ALA A 163 7.68 20.84 26.41
#